data_AF-A0A0B0EE60-F1
#
_entry.id   AF-A0A0B0EE60-F1
#
_cell.length_a   1.000
_cell.length_b   1.000
_cell.length_c   1.000
_cell.angle_alpha   90.00
_cell.angle_beta   90.00
_cell.angle_gamma   90.00
#
_symmetry.space_group_name_H-M   'P 1'
#
loop_
_entity.id
_entity.type
_entity.pdbx_description
1 polymer ?
#
loop_
_entity_poly.entity_id
_entity_poly.type
_entity_poly.pdbx_seq_one_letter_code
_entity_poly.pdbx_strand_id
1 'polypeptide(L)'
;MQYGSYTNKNISCVTFEFTDVIVAPIYNAGLLGAFGGYIGGSGDWTDVPTAMDWSIGNTVPLSLTRTDNMVFSTNTGSWLNPLDWKERLRITKDGNVGIGTTSPISLLDLVSDSHTTITLSTYSSTATDDKARVNLRRARGTMAVPSALLSGDDIGAIFSFGYGTNGWGNEGTGINFVAAENWTDTAHGSYLSFETIANGTDTSRTVMKIDQSGNVGIGTKAPETMLHIASNTNSELTISNHTVSEGSAFIGRRTQGTMSAPGAVLEGDTLVSFEGQGWGVTGLAADTSGMNVEAEENFTDLAQGTRITFTTVANETTGQVERMRIDNAGNVGIGTNSPKAKLDVWGGIKITPCSTCMGSCSSAEDAGKIWFDSNSNHFYGCVGDGGWKQLDM
;
A
#
# COMPACT_ATOMS: atom_id res chain seq x y z
N MET A 1 -61.49 -52.20 28.71
CA MET A 1 -60.20 -52.81 29.09
C MET A 1 -59.42 -51.81 29.91
N GLN A 2 -58.85 -52.29 31.00
CA GLN A 2 -58.40 -51.54 32.17
C GLN A 2 -56.98 -51.00 31.99
N TYR A 3 -56.70 -49.84 32.58
CA TYR A 3 -55.37 -49.23 32.73
C TYR A 3 -54.38 -50.14 33.47
N GLY A 4 -53.08 -50.04 33.14
CA GLY A 4 -51.99 -50.64 33.90
C GLY A 4 -50.64 -50.02 33.56
N SER A 5 -50.20 -49.07 34.39
CA SER A 5 -48.83 -48.54 34.47
C SER A 5 -47.86 -49.57 35.05
N TYR A 6 -46.62 -49.61 34.56
CA TYR A 6 -45.51 -50.31 35.24
C TYR A 6 -44.33 -49.37 35.49
N THR A 7 -43.99 -49.22 36.77
CA THR A 7 -42.76 -48.64 37.30
C THR A 7 -41.83 -49.74 37.85
N ASN A 8 -40.55 -49.58 37.50
CA ASN A 8 -39.28 -50.06 38.09
C ASN A 8 -39.08 -51.53 38.52
N LYS A 9 -38.03 -52.15 37.96
CA LYS A 9 -37.12 -53.06 38.66
C LYS A 9 -35.65 -52.79 38.29
N ASN A 10 -34.84 -52.67 39.33
CA ASN A 10 -33.39 -52.48 39.35
C ASN A 10 -32.63 -53.47 38.44
N ILE A 11 -31.64 -52.97 37.70
CA ILE A 11 -30.58 -53.80 37.13
C ILE A 11 -29.28 -53.46 37.88
N SER A 12 -28.79 -54.45 38.62
CA SER A 12 -27.55 -54.45 39.36
C SER A 12 -26.34 -54.30 38.44
N CYS A 13 -25.33 -53.55 38.88
CA CYS A 13 -24.01 -53.51 38.25
C CYS A 13 -23.40 -54.92 38.22
N VAL A 14 -22.94 -55.34 37.04
CA VAL A 14 -22.05 -56.48 36.87
C VAL A 14 -20.62 -55.94 36.86
N THR A 15 -19.87 -56.24 37.90
CA THR A 15 -18.41 -56.12 37.97
C THR A 15 -17.80 -57.22 37.09
N PHE A 16 -16.94 -56.84 36.14
CA PHE A 16 -16.08 -57.79 35.44
C PHE A 16 -14.67 -57.70 36.05
N GLU A 17 -14.29 -58.72 36.80
CA GLU A 17 -12.88 -59.02 37.14
C GLU A 17 -12.25 -59.76 35.95
N PHE A 18 -11.07 -59.33 35.52
CA PHE A 18 -10.28 -60.06 34.52
C PHE A 18 -9.27 -60.95 35.24
N THR A 19 -9.49 -62.27 35.18
CA THR A 19 -8.48 -63.29 35.50
C THR A 19 -8.19 -64.14 34.24
N ASP A 20 -6.89 -64.32 34.01
CA ASP A 20 -6.19 -65.31 33.17
C ASP A 20 -6.18 -65.20 31.62
N VAL A 21 -5.12 -64.51 31.15
CA VAL A 21 -3.97 -65.03 30.36
C VAL A 21 -4.23 -66.08 29.26
N ILE A 22 -3.89 -65.70 28.01
CA ILE A 22 -3.33 -66.62 27.00
C ILE A 22 -1.95 -66.09 26.58
N VAL A 23 -0.92 -66.89 26.85
CA VAL A 23 0.47 -66.66 26.42
C VAL A 23 0.69 -67.22 25.02
N ALA A 24 1.32 -66.45 24.14
CA ALA A 24 2.17 -66.98 23.07
C ALA A 24 3.55 -66.27 23.15
N PRO A 25 4.68 -67.01 23.03
CA PRO A 25 6.02 -66.47 23.22
C PRO A 25 6.47 -65.69 21.97
N ILE A 26 7.29 -64.64 22.07
CA ILE A 26 8.74 -64.71 21.77
C ILE A 26 9.41 -63.35 22.11
N TYR A 27 10.37 -63.45 23.02
CA TYR A 27 11.68 -62.78 23.16
C TYR A 27 11.85 -61.25 23.33
N ASN A 28 12.38 -60.95 24.53
CA ASN A 28 13.25 -59.85 24.96
C ASN A 28 12.69 -58.43 25.05
N ALA A 29 12.22 -58.13 26.26
CA ALA A 29 11.98 -56.80 26.77
C ALA A 29 13.28 -55.99 26.94
N GLY A 30 13.26 -54.78 26.38
CA GLY A 30 14.17 -53.70 26.71
C GLY A 30 13.42 -52.37 26.63
N LEU A 31 13.11 -51.82 27.81
CA LEU A 31 12.67 -50.45 28.14
C LEU A 31 11.23 -49.98 27.83
N LEU A 32 10.63 -49.45 28.90
CA LEU A 32 9.42 -48.64 29.01
C LEU A 32 9.39 -47.46 28.02
N GLY A 33 8.26 -47.29 27.32
CA GLY A 33 7.97 -46.09 26.54
C GLY A 33 6.50 -45.99 26.17
N ALA A 34 5.84 -44.96 26.70
CA ALA A 34 4.56 -44.34 26.31
C ALA A 34 3.43 -45.24 25.73
N PHE A 35 2.27 -45.22 26.39
CA PHE A 35 0.99 -45.58 25.77
C PHE A 35 0.71 -44.67 24.55
N GLY A 36 1.22 -45.05 23.39
CA GLY A 36 0.72 -44.62 22.10
C GLY A 36 -0.40 -45.56 21.69
N GLY A 37 -1.64 -45.06 21.61
CA GLY A 37 -2.73 -45.82 21.01
C GLY A 37 -2.42 -46.10 19.55
N TYR A 38 -2.06 -47.35 19.23
CA TYR A 38 -1.91 -47.86 17.88
C TYR A 38 -3.26 -48.38 17.40
N ILE A 39 -3.93 -47.66 16.48
CA ILE A 39 -5.08 -48.22 15.74
C ILE A 39 -4.55 -48.65 14.36
N GLY A 40 -3.89 -49.81 14.33
CA GLY A 40 -3.61 -50.54 13.10
C GLY A 40 -4.78 -51.46 12.81
N GLY A 41 -5.61 -51.13 11.82
CA GLY A 41 -6.66 -52.02 11.35
C GLY A 41 -6.06 -53.16 10.53
N SER A 42 -6.17 -54.40 11.02
CA SER A 42 -6.09 -55.61 10.19
C SER A 42 -7.48 -56.26 10.17
N GLY A 43 -8.17 -56.25 9.03
CA GLY A 43 -9.33 -57.11 8.75
C GLY A 43 -10.65 -56.38 8.42
N ASP A 44 -11.15 -56.67 7.21
CA ASP A 44 -12.49 -56.62 6.64
C ASP A 44 -13.46 -55.43 6.94
N TRP A 45 -13.78 -54.75 5.83
CA TRP A 45 -14.71 -53.65 5.66
C TRP A 45 -16.16 -54.15 5.55
N THR A 46 -16.98 -54.06 6.61
CA THR A 46 -18.44 -54.02 6.42
C THR A 46 -19.24 -53.14 7.38
N ASP A 47 -18.67 -52.56 8.44
CA ASP A 47 -19.43 -51.63 9.30
C ASP A 47 -18.55 -50.45 9.74
N VAL A 48 -18.63 -49.33 9.02
CA VAL A 48 -17.94 -48.08 9.36
C VAL A 48 -18.97 -47.10 9.95
N PRO A 49 -18.96 -46.81 11.26
CA PRO A 49 -19.69 -45.66 11.79
C PRO A 49 -19.04 -44.38 11.27
N THR A 50 -19.81 -43.50 10.63
CA THR A 50 -19.36 -42.31 9.89
C THR A 50 -18.92 -41.14 10.77
N ALA A 51 -18.38 -41.37 11.97
CA ALA A 51 -17.76 -40.34 12.79
C ALA A 51 -16.79 -40.98 13.80
N MET A 52 -15.50 -40.70 13.66
CA MET A 52 -14.53 -40.96 14.72
C MET A 52 -14.65 -39.84 15.75
N ASP A 53 -15.49 -40.05 16.76
CA ASP A 53 -15.46 -39.25 17.98
C ASP A 53 -14.27 -39.76 18.82
N TRP A 54 -13.25 -38.92 19.04
CA TRP A 54 -12.25 -39.17 20.08
C TRP A 54 -12.85 -38.77 21.43
N SER A 55 -13.99 -39.35 21.78
CA SER A 55 -14.36 -39.55 23.16
C SER A 55 -13.83 -40.93 23.54
N ILE A 56 -12.77 -40.97 24.35
CA ILE A 56 -12.42 -42.22 25.02
C ILE A 56 -13.59 -42.47 25.96
N GLY A 57 -14.50 -43.37 25.55
CA GLY A 57 -15.75 -43.69 26.23
C GLY A 57 -15.51 -44.35 27.59
N ASN A 58 -14.99 -43.59 28.54
CA ASN A 58 -14.92 -43.95 29.94
C ASN A 58 -15.83 -42.99 30.71
N THR A 59 -16.84 -43.54 31.38
CA THR A 59 -17.78 -42.82 32.27
C THR A 59 -17.12 -42.30 33.54
N VAL A 60 -15.84 -42.61 33.75
CA VAL A 60 -14.96 -41.83 34.61
C VAL A 60 -14.28 -40.82 33.69
N PRO A 61 -14.48 -39.50 33.85
CA PRO A 61 -13.64 -38.56 33.12
C PRO A 61 -12.20 -38.99 33.41
N LEU A 62 -11.42 -39.24 32.36
CA LEU A 62 -10.00 -39.01 32.45
C LEU A 62 -9.87 -37.52 32.71
N SER A 63 -10.06 -37.14 33.97
CA SER A 63 -9.37 -36.01 34.54
C SER A 63 -7.91 -36.38 34.35
N LEU A 64 -7.37 -35.99 33.20
CA LEU A 64 -5.96 -35.74 33.05
C LEU A 64 -5.71 -34.60 34.06
N THR A 65 -5.57 -34.94 35.35
CA THR A 65 -5.03 -34.06 36.39
C THR A 65 -3.54 -33.86 36.12
N ARG A 66 -3.18 -33.63 34.85
CA ARG A 66 -1.82 -33.50 34.41
C ARG A 66 -1.78 -32.30 33.47
N THR A 67 -0.91 -31.39 33.85
CA THR A 67 -0.35 -30.23 33.15
C THR A 67 0.22 -30.54 31.76
N ASP A 68 -0.30 -31.54 31.05
CA ASP A 68 0.25 -32.08 29.83
C ASP A 68 -0.39 -31.46 28.59
N ASN A 69 0.36 -31.47 27.50
CA ASN A 69 -0.02 -30.91 26.20
C ASN A 69 -0.80 -31.96 25.38
N MET A 70 -1.67 -31.53 24.48
CA MET A 70 -2.23 -32.40 23.43
C MET A 70 -1.25 -32.45 22.25
N VAL A 71 -0.92 -33.65 21.73
CA VAL A 71 0.08 -33.83 20.66
C VAL A 71 -0.48 -34.71 19.54
N PHE A 72 -0.30 -34.27 18.30
CA PHE A 72 -0.64 -35.01 17.09
C PHE A 72 0.63 -35.35 16.31
N SER A 73 0.82 -36.64 16.03
CA SER A 73 2.03 -37.17 15.37
C SER A 73 1.66 -37.96 14.11
N THR A 74 2.56 -37.98 13.13
CA THR A 74 2.45 -38.84 11.94
C THR A 74 3.62 -39.81 11.91
N ASN A 75 3.39 -41.03 11.44
CA ASN A 75 4.47 -41.98 11.16
C ASN A 75 5.35 -41.45 10.00
N THR A 76 6.66 -41.45 10.19
CA THR A 76 7.71 -41.01 9.27
C THR A 76 8.58 -42.16 8.75
N GLY A 77 8.33 -43.40 9.17
CA GLY A 77 9.11 -44.59 8.83
C GLY A 77 8.31 -45.70 8.16
N SER A 78 8.94 -46.24 7.11
CA SER A 78 8.55 -47.40 6.30
C SER A 78 7.95 -48.55 7.12
N TRP A 79 7.07 -49.35 6.50
CA TRP A 79 6.31 -50.52 7.02
C TRP A 79 7.07 -51.52 7.92
N LEU A 80 8.39 -51.37 8.05
CA LEU A 80 9.30 -52.24 8.79
C LEU A 80 9.79 -51.66 10.13
N ASN A 81 9.45 -50.42 10.52
CA ASN A 81 9.88 -49.86 11.82
C ASN A 81 8.77 -49.06 12.56
N PRO A 82 8.09 -49.64 13.56
CA PRO A 82 6.93 -49.03 14.22
C PRO A 82 7.21 -47.85 15.17
N LEU A 83 8.45 -47.35 15.25
CA LEU A 83 8.89 -46.32 16.21
C LEU A 83 9.14 -44.93 15.62
N ASP A 84 8.96 -44.74 14.32
CA ASP A 84 9.26 -43.46 13.66
C ASP A 84 8.05 -42.51 13.69
N TRP A 85 7.66 -42.00 14.86
CA TRP A 85 6.59 -40.99 14.96
C TRP A 85 7.16 -39.58 15.11
N LYS A 86 6.74 -38.67 14.23
CA LYS A 86 7.11 -37.25 14.29
C LYS A 86 5.91 -36.41 14.73
N GLU A 87 6.10 -35.60 15.78
CA GLU A 87 5.14 -34.57 16.20
C GLU A 87 4.94 -33.55 15.08
N ARG A 88 3.67 -33.23 14.80
CA ARG A 88 3.25 -32.28 13.76
C ARG A 88 2.52 -31.08 14.33
N LEU A 89 1.63 -31.32 15.29
CA LEU A 89 0.83 -30.27 15.93
C LEU A 89 0.77 -30.53 17.44
N ARG A 90 0.81 -29.45 18.23
CA ARG A 90 0.52 -29.51 19.65
C ARG A 90 -0.37 -28.39 20.12
N ILE A 91 -1.09 -28.63 21.22
CA ILE A 91 -1.77 -27.61 22.00
C ILE A 91 -1.22 -27.67 23.42
N THR A 92 -0.65 -26.57 23.91
CA THR A 92 -0.07 -26.53 25.25
C THR A 92 -1.14 -26.41 26.33
N LYS A 93 -0.77 -26.71 27.58
CA LYS A 93 -1.65 -26.46 28.74
C LYS A 93 -2.10 -24.99 28.88
N ASP A 94 -1.33 -24.07 28.28
CA ASP A 94 -1.59 -22.64 28.30
C ASP A 94 -2.41 -22.19 27.06
N GLY A 95 -2.78 -23.12 26.18
CA GLY A 95 -3.64 -22.89 25.01
C GLY A 95 -2.91 -22.58 23.70
N ASN A 96 -1.58 -22.53 23.69
CA ASN A 96 -0.81 -22.23 22.48
C ASN A 96 -0.82 -23.42 21.52
N VAL A 97 -1.10 -23.16 20.24
CA VAL A 97 -1.05 -24.13 19.16
C VAL A 97 0.27 -24.01 18.43
N GLY A 98 1.08 -25.07 18.44
CA GLY A 98 2.31 -25.15 17.67
C GLY A 98 2.15 -26.10 16.50
N ILE A 99 2.53 -25.70 15.29
CA ILE A 99 2.63 -26.59 14.11
C ILE A 99 4.09 -26.60 13.67
N GLY A 100 4.73 -27.76 13.76
CA GLY A 100 6.16 -27.93 13.47
C GLY A 100 7.13 -27.43 14.55
N THR A 101 6.63 -26.98 15.71
CA THR A 101 7.42 -26.63 16.90
C THR A 101 6.87 -27.31 18.15
N THR A 102 7.76 -27.70 19.07
CA THR A 102 7.40 -28.25 20.39
C THR A 102 7.24 -27.15 21.45
N SER A 103 7.67 -25.92 21.16
CA SER A 103 7.71 -24.77 22.08
C SER A 103 7.09 -23.53 21.45
N PRO A 104 5.77 -23.52 21.16
CA PRO A 104 5.11 -22.39 20.52
C PRO A 104 5.14 -21.13 21.40
N ILE A 105 5.59 -20.02 20.82
CA ILE A 105 5.77 -18.74 21.55
C ILE A 105 4.52 -17.85 21.56
N SER A 106 3.49 -18.19 20.78
CA SER A 106 2.22 -17.45 20.71
C SER A 106 1.03 -18.43 20.61
N LEU A 107 -0.20 -17.90 20.60
CA LEU A 107 -1.41 -18.72 20.48
C LEU A 107 -1.41 -19.62 19.23
N LEU A 108 -0.78 -19.17 18.15
CA LEU A 108 -0.56 -19.98 16.95
C LEU A 108 0.84 -19.70 16.40
N ASP A 109 1.70 -20.72 16.45
CA ASP A 109 3.09 -20.64 15.99
C ASP A 109 3.36 -21.72 14.95
N LEU A 110 3.77 -21.32 13.74
CA LEU A 110 4.06 -22.20 12.62
C LEU A 110 5.57 -22.16 12.34
N VAL A 111 6.23 -23.30 12.46
CA VAL A 111 7.69 -23.40 12.33
C VAL A 111 8.06 -24.52 11.36
N SER A 112 9.04 -24.24 10.49
CA SER A 112 9.54 -25.17 9.48
C SER A 112 11.00 -24.80 9.16
N ASP A 113 11.83 -25.80 8.85
CA ASP A 113 13.20 -25.60 8.31
C ASP A 113 13.18 -25.28 6.80
N SER A 114 11.99 -25.09 6.23
CA SER A 114 11.75 -24.72 4.82
C SER A 114 10.76 -23.55 4.75
N HIS A 115 9.74 -23.63 3.90
CA HIS A 115 8.70 -22.61 3.78
C HIS A 115 7.65 -22.78 4.87
N THR A 116 7.30 -21.67 5.52
CA THR A 116 6.11 -21.54 6.36
C THR A 116 5.13 -20.63 5.65
N THR A 117 3.95 -21.15 5.29
CA THR A 117 2.92 -20.38 4.58
C THR A 117 1.55 -20.68 5.19
N ILE A 118 0.72 -19.64 5.33
CA ILE A 118 -0.71 -19.79 5.58
C ILE A 118 -1.43 -19.57 4.25
N THR A 119 -2.04 -20.63 3.71
CA THR A 119 -2.83 -20.57 2.47
C THR A 119 -4.31 -20.51 2.82
N LEU A 120 -5.03 -19.50 2.32
CA LEU A 120 -6.48 -19.37 2.45
C LEU A 120 -7.11 -19.40 1.05
N SER A 121 -7.94 -20.41 0.76
CA SER A 121 -8.60 -20.57 -0.55
C SER A 121 -10.11 -20.45 -0.41
N THR A 122 -10.74 -19.72 -1.34
CA THR A 122 -12.20 -19.61 -1.45
C THR A 122 -12.59 -19.86 -2.90
N TYR A 123 -13.55 -20.76 -3.11
CA TYR A 123 -14.13 -21.03 -4.42
C TYR A 123 -15.57 -20.52 -4.39
N SER A 124 -15.94 -19.66 -5.35
CA SER A 124 -17.32 -19.17 -5.50
C SER A 124 -17.77 -19.25 -6.96
N SER A 125 -19.06 -19.48 -7.15
CA SER A 125 -19.74 -19.48 -8.46
C SER A 125 -20.52 -18.18 -8.72
N THR A 126 -20.47 -17.22 -7.78
CA THR A 126 -21.19 -15.95 -7.84
C THR A 126 -20.22 -14.77 -7.74
N ALA A 127 -20.52 -13.66 -8.43
CA ALA A 127 -19.69 -12.44 -8.43
C ALA A 127 -19.89 -11.55 -7.19
N THR A 128 -20.22 -12.15 -6.04
CA THR A 128 -20.43 -11.45 -4.77
C THR A 128 -19.19 -11.56 -3.87
N ASP A 129 -19.28 -10.96 -2.67
CA ASP A 129 -18.22 -10.73 -1.67
C ASP A 129 -17.57 -12.00 -1.04
N ASP A 130 -17.39 -13.06 -1.82
CA ASP A 130 -16.78 -14.31 -1.39
C ASP A 130 -15.26 -14.20 -1.43
N LYS A 131 -14.66 -13.82 -0.31
CA LYS A 131 -13.20 -13.64 -0.19
C LYS A 131 -12.63 -14.25 1.08
N ALA A 132 -11.46 -14.86 0.95
CA ALA A 132 -10.62 -15.20 2.09
C ALA A 132 -10.20 -13.91 2.83
N ARG A 133 -10.25 -13.92 4.16
CA ARG A 133 -9.90 -12.76 4.99
C ARG A 133 -9.05 -13.16 6.17
N VAL A 134 -8.12 -12.28 6.53
CA VAL A 134 -7.49 -12.25 7.86
C VAL A 134 -8.14 -11.10 8.62
N ASN A 135 -8.88 -11.41 9.68
CA ASN A 135 -9.54 -10.40 10.49
C ASN A 135 -8.67 -10.03 11.69
N LEU A 136 -8.11 -8.83 11.66
CA LEU A 136 -7.46 -8.21 12.81
C LEU A 136 -8.51 -7.37 13.55
N ARG A 137 -8.68 -7.63 14.84
CA ARG A 137 -9.68 -6.95 15.66
C ARG A 137 -9.13 -6.78 17.06
N ARG A 138 -9.30 -5.58 17.57
CA ARG A 138 -8.90 -5.18 18.91
C ARG A 138 -10.05 -4.43 19.56
N ALA A 139 -10.24 -4.69 20.84
CA ALA A 139 -10.96 -3.82 21.74
C ALA A 139 -9.99 -3.43 22.87
N ARG A 140 -10.23 -2.31 23.54
CA ARG A 140 -9.67 -2.10 24.86
C ARG A 140 -10.45 -2.91 25.89
N GLY A 141 -9.97 -2.97 27.13
CA GLY A 141 -10.62 -3.72 28.21
C GLY A 141 -10.26 -5.20 28.19
N THR A 142 -11.19 -6.05 28.63
CA THR A 142 -10.99 -7.51 28.65
C THR A 142 -12.00 -8.21 27.76
N MET A 143 -11.81 -9.49 27.47
CA MET A 143 -12.79 -10.28 26.71
C MET A 143 -14.19 -10.27 27.36
N ALA A 144 -14.26 -10.21 28.69
CA ALA A 144 -15.53 -10.18 29.42
C ALA A 144 -16.19 -8.78 29.40
N VAL A 145 -15.39 -7.72 29.30
CA VAL A 145 -15.84 -6.31 29.31
C VAL A 145 -15.01 -5.53 28.30
N PRO A 146 -15.33 -5.62 27.00
CA PRO A 146 -14.63 -4.86 25.98
C PRO A 146 -15.04 -3.39 26.05
N SER A 147 -14.15 -2.52 25.59
CA SER A 147 -14.40 -1.08 25.45
C SER A 147 -13.87 -0.60 24.11
N ALA A 148 -14.47 0.48 23.61
CA ALA A 148 -14.16 1.05 22.30
C ALA A 148 -12.69 1.45 22.18
N LEU A 149 -12.17 1.50 20.95
CA LEU A 149 -10.85 2.05 20.66
C LEU A 149 -10.83 3.59 20.79
N LEU A 150 -9.67 4.15 21.05
CA LEU A 150 -9.41 5.59 21.08
C LEU A 150 -8.47 5.91 19.92
N SER A 151 -8.45 7.18 19.54
CA SER A 151 -7.50 7.69 18.55
C SER A 151 -6.08 7.31 18.92
N GLY A 152 -5.34 6.74 17.97
CA GLY A 152 -3.96 6.28 18.13
C GLY A 152 -3.83 4.83 18.62
N ASP A 153 -4.91 4.12 18.93
CA ASP A 153 -4.84 2.69 19.26
C ASP A 153 -4.49 1.87 17.99
N ASP A 154 -3.42 1.06 18.06
CA ASP A 154 -3.11 0.06 17.03
C ASP A 154 -4.14 -1.06 17.05
N ILE A 155 -4.88 -1.22 15.96
CA ILE A 155 -5.93 -2.25 15.78
C ILE A 155 -5.30 -3.61 15.50
N GLY A 156 -4.23 -3.61 14.72
CA GLY A 156 -3.46 -4.79 14.36
C GLY A 156 -2.31 -4.40 13.44
N ALA A 157 -1.45 -5.36 13.14
CA ALA A 157 -0.30 -5.12 12.30
C ALA A 157 0.23 -6.40 11.64
N ILE A 158 1.09 -6.20 10.64
CA ILE A 158 1.88 -7.25 9.99
C ILE A 158 3.33 -6.78 10.01
N PHE A 159 4.20 -7.54 10.66
CA PHE A 159 5.61 -7.18 10.85
C PHE A 159 6.54 -8.32 10.47
N SER A 160 7.73 -7.96 10.01
CA SER A 160 8.84 -8.89 9.89
C SER A 160 9.66 -8.94 11.17
N PHE A 161 10.27 -10.10 11.43
CA PHE A 161 11.27 -10.29 12.47
C PHE A 161 12.44 -11.03 11.84
N GLY A 162 13.67 -10.59 12.15
CA GLY A 162 14.89 -11.24 11.65
C GLY A 162 15.65 -11.93 12.76
N TYR A 163 16.21 -13.11 12.51
CA TYR A 163 17.16 -13.74 13.41
C TYR A 163 18.56 -13.14 13.20
N GLY A 164 19.12 -12.53 14.25
CA GLY A 164 20.48 -12.02 14.28
C GLY A 164 21.49 -13.09 14.71
N THR A 165 22.63 -12.69 15.28
CA THR A 165 23.68 -13.64 15.69
C THR A 165 23.20 -14.62 16.77
N ASN A 166 22.39 -14.16 17.72
CA ASN A 166 22.06 -14.93 18.94
C ASN A 166 20.56 -15.01 19.24
N GLY A 167 19.69 -14.52 18.36
CA GLY A 167 18.26 -14.46 18.66
C GLY A 167 17.46 -13.67 17.63
N TRP A 168 16.15 -13.73 17.78
CA TRP A 168 15.22 -12.87 17.05
C TRP A 168 15.37 -11.42 17.50
N GLY A 169 15.48 -10.50 16.55
CA GLY A 169 15.50 -9.06 16.79
C GLY A 169 14.13 -8.51 17.15
N ASN A 170 14.07 -7.20 17.35
CA ASN A 170 12.82 -6.45 17.46
C ASN A 170 12.04 -6.49 16.14
N GLU A 171 10.82 -5.93 16.15
CA GLU A 171 10.02 -5.67 14.96
C GLU A 171 10.86 -4.97 13.88
N GLY A 172 10.79 -5.49 12.66
CA GLY A 172 11.42 -4.95 11.48
C GLY A 172 10.50 -4.01 10.70
N THR A 173 10.44 -4.19 9.39
CA THR A 173 9.50 -3.50 8.51
C THR A 173 8.09 -3.99 8.77
N GLY A 174 7.10 -3.10 8.68
CA GLY A 174 5.72 -3.52 8.86
C GLY A 174 4.66 -2.59 8.33
N ILE A 175 3.43 -3.03 8.53
CA ILE A 175 2.20 -2.35 8.17
C ILE A 175 1.33 -2.28 9.43
N ASN A 176 0.99 -1.07 9.86
CA ASN A 176 0.13 -0.81 11.01
C ASN A 176 -1.26 -0.34 10.57
N PHE A 177 -2.29 -0.88 11.22
CA PHE A 177 -3.67 -0.44 11.09
C PHE A 177 -4.07 0.26 12.38
N VAL A 178 -4.38 1.56 12.32
CA VAL A 178 -4.51 2.39 13.52
C VAL A 178 -5.84 3.14 13.51
N ALA A 179 -6.47 3.26 14.68
CA ALA A 179 -7.63 4.11 14.86
C ALA A 179 -7.24 5.60 14.71
N ALA A 180 -7.88 6.31 13.78
CA ALA A 180 -7.66 7.74 13.54
C ALA A 180 -8.53 8.63 14.43
N GLU A 181 -9.53 8.05 15.08
CA GLU A 181 -10.47 8.73 15.98
C GLU A 181 -10.89 7.79 17.11
N ASN A 182 -11.67 8.33 18.05
CA ASN A 182 -12.31 7.49 19.06
C ASN A 182 -13.44 6.70 18.39
N TRP A 183 -13.33 5.38 18.42
CA TRP A 183 -14.30 4.53 17.74
C TRP A 183 -15.64 4.50 18.48
N THR A 184 -16.71 4.47 17.71
CA THR A 184 -18.10 4.27 18.14
C THR A 184 -18.78 3.35 17.14
N ASP A 185 -19.99 2.87 17.42
CA ASP A 185 -20.73 1.99 16.50
C ASP A 185 -20.99 2.58 15.10
N THR A 186 -20.79 3.90 14.92
CA THR A 186 -20.97 4.60 13.64
C THR A 186 -19.72 5.34 13.16
N ALA A 187 -18.64 5.39 13.94
CA ALA A 187 -17.42 6.13 13.61
C ALA A 187 -16.20 5.24 13.82
N HIS A 188 -15.47 4.99 12.73
CA HIS A 188 -14.39 4.01 12.69
C HIS A 188 -13.23 4.49 11.82
N GLY A 189 -13.02 5.81 11.77
CA GLY A 189 -11.91 6.43 11.08
C GLY A 189 -10.61 5.71 11.46
N SER A 190 -9.86 5.33 10.45
CA SER A 190 -8.62 4.58 10.60
C SER A 190 -7.64 5.01 9.52
N TYR A 191 -6.36 4.85 9.80
CA TYR A 191 -5.30 5.06 8.82
C TYR A 191 -4.39 3.84 8.74
N LEU A 192 -3.66 3.78 7.63
CA LEU A 192 -2.65 2.77 7.34
C LEU A 192 -1.28 3.43 7.36
N SER A 193 -0.29 2.82 8.00
CA SER A 193 1.10 3.27 7.90
C SER A 193 2.05 2.14 7.56
N PHE A 194 2.99 2.45 6.67
CA PHE A 194 4.11 1.58 6.30
C PHE A 194 5.35 2.07 7.03
N GLU A 195 6.02 1.13 7.69
CA GLU A 195 7.18 1.42 8.51
C GLU A 195 8.41 0.66 8.03
N THR A 196 9.56 1.34 8.08
CA THR A 196 10.85 0.74 7.74
C THR A 196 11.89 1.15 8.76
N ILE A 197 12.97 0.39 8.80
CA ILE A 197 14.16 0.68 9.61
C ILE A 197 15.30 1.07 8.68
N ALA A 198 16.07 2.09 9.05
CA ALA A 198 17.24 2.48 8.25
C ALA A 198 18.36 1.44 8.40
N ASN A 199 19.18 1.26 7.36
CA ASN A 199 20.39 0.45 7.46
C ASN A 199 21.27 0.90 8.63
N GLY A 200 21.71 -0.04 9.45
CA GLY A 200 22.55 0.23 10.62
C GLY A 200 21.79 0.78 11.84
N THR A 201 20.46 0.74 11.85
CA THR A 201 19.62 1.15 12.98
C THR A 201 18.62 0.05 13.34
N ASP A 202 17.93 0.22 14.47
CA ASP A 202 16.85 -0.66 14.96
C ASP A 202 15.55 0.13 15.25
N THR A 203 15.52 1.40 14.89
CA THR A 203 14.38 2.29 15.15
C THR A 203 13.47 2.35 13.93
N SER A 204 12.23 1.87 14.11
CA SER A 204 11.18 1.96 13.10
C SER A 204 10.78 3.42 12.86
N ARG A 205 10.49 3.75 11.60
CA ARG A 205 9.87 5.02 11.19
C ARG A 205 8.81 4.80 10.13
N THR A 206 7.71 5.54 10.28
CA THR A 206 6.72 5.69 9.20
C THR A 206 7.35 6.36 7.99
N VAL A 207 7.34 5.68 6.86
CA VAL A 207 7.85 6.22 5.58
C VAL A 207 6.73 6.51 4.60
N MET A 208 5.59 5.84 4.73
CA MET A 208 4.38 6.14 4.00
C MET A 208 3.17 6.03 4.93
N LYS A 209 2.22 6.95 4.80
CA LYS A 209 0.94 6.92 5.51
C LYS A 209 -0.18 7.17 4.52
N ILE A 210 -1.25 6.38 4.61
CA ILE A 210 -2.55 6.69 4.00
C ILE A 210 -3.46 7.10 5.14
N ASP A 211 -3.81 8.39 5.21
CA ASP A 211 -4.63 8.91 6.30
C ASP A 211 -6.12 8.54 6.15
N GLN A 212 -6.92 8.90 7.17
CA GLN A 212 -8.36 8.63 7.19
C GLN A 212 -9.17 9.38 6.12
N SER A 213 -8.58 10.42 5.50
CA SER A 213 -9.17 11.19 4.41
C SER A 213 -8.80 10.60 3.03
N GLY A 214 -7.91 9.60 2.99
CA GLY A 214 -7.40 8.98 1.77
C GLY A 214 -6.14 9.64 1.21
N ASN A 215 -5.53 10.59 1.92
CA ASN A 215 -4.30 11.23 1.48
C ASN A 215 -3.10 10.32 1.72
N VAL A 216 -2.19 10.25 0.75
CA VAL A 216 -0.94 9.50 0.81
C VAL A 216 0.21 10.45 1.13
N GLY A 217 0.80 10.32 2.32
CA GLY A 217 2.05 10.96 2.69
C GLY A 217 3.24 10.03 2.43
N ILE A 218 4.28 10.51 1.76
CA ILE A 218 5.58 9.85 1.66
C ILE A 218 6.61 10.74 2.36
N GLY A 219 7.22 10.23 3.43
CA GLY A 219 8.14 10.99 4.28
C GLY A 219 7.47 12.01 5.22
N THR A 220 6.13 12.14 5.20
CA THR A 220 5.35 12.92 6.17
C THR A 220 4.27 12.06 6.85
N LYS A 221 3.98 12.37 8.12
CA LYS A 221 2.89 11.75 8.90
C LYS A 221 1.57 12.55 8.86
N ALA A 222 1.61 13.75 8.28
CA ALA A 222 0.50 14.67 8.13
C ALA A 222 0.45 15.14 6.67
N PRO A 223 0.00 14.29 5.74
CA PRO A 223 -0.21 14.73 4.36
C PRO A 223 -1.29 15.84 4.32
N GLU A 224 -1.04 16.88 3.52
CA GLU A 224 -1.94 18.04 3.38
C GLU A 224 -2.74 17.98 2.07
N THR A 225 -2.26 17.17 1.12
CA THR A 225 -2.86 16.92 -0.19
C THR A 225 -2.91 15.41 -0.44
N MET A 226 -3.67 15.00 -1.47
CA MET A 226 -3.90 13.58 -1.78
C MET A 226 -2.60 12.79 -1.99
N LEU A 227 -1.55 13.42 -2.51
CA LEU A 227 -0.19 12.90 -2.50
C LEU A 227 0.76 14.00 -2.01
N HIS A 228 1.31 13.84 -0.80
CA HIS A 228 2.29 14.75 -0.22
C HIS A 228 3.64 14.02 -0.05
N ILE A 229 4.62 14.38 -0.85
CA ILE A 229 6.02 13.91 -0.72
C ILE A 229 6.80 14.98 0.04
N ALA A 230 7.38 14.61 1.18
CA ALA A 230 8.15 15.52 2.03
C ALA A 230 9.45 14.88 2.50
N SER A 231 10.49 15.70 2.62
CA SER A 231 11.83 15.29 3.05
C SER A 231 12.61 16.48 3.60
N ASN A 232 13.51 16.22 4.55
CA ASN A 232 14.47 17.21 5.06
C ASN A 232 15.74 17.30 4.21
N THR A 233 15.85 16.52 3.13
CA THR A 233 17.00 16.53 2.21
C THR A 233 16.55 16.87 0.80
N ASN A 234 16.08 15.89 0.04
CA ASN A 234 15.52 16.05 -1.30
C ASN A 234 14.14 15.39 -1.35
N SER A 235 13.18 16.08 -1.98
CA SER A 235 11.85 15.56 -2.30
C SER A 235 11.75 15.57 -3.82
N GLU A 236 11.80 14.39 -4.44
CA GLU A 236 11.81 14.24 -5.89
C GLU A 236 10.73 13.27 -6.36
N LEU A 237 10.12 13.60 -7.50
CA LEU A 237 9.29 12.70 -8.30
C LEU A 237 9.98 12.45 -9.64
N THR A 238 10.58 11.27 -9.78
CA THR A 238 11.24 10.85 -11.03
C THR A 238 10.29 9.98 -11.87
N ILE A 239 10.13 10.31 -13.16
CA ILE A 239 9.32 9.51 -14.12
C ILE A 239 10.22 9.07 -15.29
N SER A 240 10.56 7.78 -15.34
CA SER A 240 11.47 7.23 -16.35
C SER A 240 10.74 6.31 -17.34
N ASN A 241 10.97 6.53 -18.64
CA ASN A 241 10.54 5.69 -19.74
C ASN A 241 11.79 5.29 -20.55
N HIS A 242 11.91 4.01 -20.92
CA HIS A 242 13.06 3.44 -21.62
C HIS A 242 12.64 2.84 -22.97
N THR A 243 12.08 3.67 -23.85
CA THR A 243 11.63 3.28 -25.20
C THR A 243 12.12 4.29 -26.25
N VAL A 244 11.93 3.99 -27.53
CA VAL A 244 12.40 4.82 -28.66
C VAL A 244 11.30 5.67 -29.32
N SER A 245 10.04 5.53 -28.90
CA SER A 245 8.89 6.09 -29.63
C SER A 245 8.00 7.02 -28.80
N GLU A 246 8.01 6.92 -27.47
CA GLU A 246 7.18 7.73 -26.57
C GLU A 246 7.98 8.22 -25.37
N GLY A 247 7.61 9.39 -24.83
CA GLY A 247 8.23 9.98 -23.64
C GLY A 247 7.53 9.59 -22.33
N SER A 248 8.16 9.89 -21.20
CA SER A 248 7.46 9.97 -19.91
C SER A 248 6.46 11.14 -19.94
N ALA A 249 5.28 10.98 -19.35
CA ALA A 249 4.28 12.03 -19.31
C ALA A 249 3.77 12.29 -17.89
N PHE A 250 3.57 13.58 -17.59
CA PHE A 250 2.68 14.03 -16.53
C PHE A 250 1.42 14.58 -17.22
N ILE A 251 0.25 14.05 -16.88
CA ILE A 251 -1.02 14.39 -17.53
C ILE A 251 -1.99 14.90 -16.47
N GLY A 252 -2.24 16.21 -16.46
CA GLY A 252 -3.38 16.77 -15.76
C GLY A 252 -4.64 16.64 -16.61
N ARG A 253 -5.74 16.21 -15.99
CA ARG A 253 -7.05 16.10 -16.62
C ARG A 253 -8.05 16.82 -15.75
N ARG A 254 -8.85 17.67 -16.39
CA ARG A 254 -10.01 18.29 -15.75
C ARG A 254 -11.27 17.90 -16.51
N THR A 255 -12.30 17.61 -15.75
CA THR A 255 -13.69 17.63 -16.21
C THR A 255 -14.47 18.46 -15.20
N GLN A 256 -15.60 19.01 -15.60
CA GLN A 256 -16.58 19.47 -14.62
C GLN A 256 -17.39 18.27 -14.08
N GLY A 257 -18.34 18.53 -13.19
CA GLY A 257 -19.24 17.51 -12.65
C GLY A 257 -18.60 16.60 -11.59
N THR A 258 -18.96 15.31 -11.62
CA THR A 258 -18.49 14.31 -10.64
C THR A 258 -17.81 13.14 -11.36
N MET A 259 -17.09 12.29 -10.61
CA MET A 259 -16.44 11.12 -11.19
C MET A 259 -17.42 10.16 -11.90
N SER A 260 -18.67 10.07 -11.45
CA SER A 260 -19.70 9.21 -12.06
C SER A 260 -20.51 9.91 -13.16
N ALA A 261 -20.41 11.23 -13.27
CA ALA A 261 -21.09 12.05 -14.27
C ALA A 261 -20.20 13.26 -14.65
N PRO A 262 -19.17 13.04 -15.49
CA PRO A 262 -18.27 14.11 -15.90
C PRO A 262 -18.97 15.08 -16.85
N GLY A 263 -18.69 16.38 -16.69
CA GLY A 263 -19.13 17.46 -17.55
C GLY A 263 -17.98 18.03 -18.40
N ALA A 264 -18.35 18.72 -19.47
CA ALA A 264 -17.40 19.41 -20.32
C ALA A 264 -16.63 20.50 -19.55
N VAL A 265 -15.38 20.73 -19.94
CA VAL A 265 -14.57 21.86 -19.49
C VAL A 265 -15.12 23.16 -20.07
N LEU A 266 -15.12 24.24 -19.31
CA LEU A 266 -15.55 25.55 -19.76
C LEU A 266 -14.37 26.50 -19.98
N GLU A 267 -14.58 27.55 -20.77
CA GLU A 267 -13.59 28.60 -20.99
C GLU A 267 -13.07 29.15 -19.65
N GLY A 268 -11.74 29.30 -19.54
CA GLY A 268 -11.06 29.79 -18.34
C GLY A 268 -10.74 28.71 -17.30
N ASP A 269 -11.24 27.48 -17.47
CA ASP A 269 -10.85 26.37 -16.59
C ASP A 269 -9.36 26.01 -16.77
N THR A 270 -8.62 25.95 -15.66
CA THR A 270 -7.26 25.40 -15.64
C THR A 270 -7.29 23.87 -15.74
N LEU A 271 -6.68 23.32 -16.78
CA LEU A 271 -6.59 21.87 -16.99
C LEU A 271 -5.49 21.23 -16.15
N VAL A 272 -4.35 21.93 -16.04
CA VAL A 272 -3.18 21.53 -15.27
C VAL A 272 -2.38 22.77 -14.90
N SER A 273 -1.79 22.76 -13.71
CA SER A 273 -0.88 23.80 -13.26
C SER A 273 0.44 23.20 -12.76
N PHE A 274 1.51 23.95 -12.98
CA PHE A 274 2.85 23.69 -12.47
C PHE A 274 3.28 24.91 -11.68
N GLU A 275 3.17 24.82 -10.36
CA GLU A 275 3.20 25.98 -9.48
C GLU A 275 4.29 25.86 -8.42
N GLY A 276 4.96 26.98 -8.16
CA GLY A 276 5.85 27.15 -7.03
C GLY A 276 5.16 27.93 -5.90
N GLN A 277 5.35 27.46 -4.68
CA GLN A 277 4.90 28.12 -3.45
C GLN A 277 6.07 28.21 -2.48
N GLY A 278 6.29 29.39 -1.89
CA GLY A 278 7.37 29.60 -0.92
C GLY A 278 6.86 29.64 0.52
N TRP A 279 7.68 29.19 1.47
CA TRP A 279 7.46 29.42 2.90
C TRP A 279 8.01 30.80 3.30
N GLY A 280 7.13 31.66 3.85
CA GLY A 280 7.49 32.95 4.43
C GLY A 280 7.94 32.82 5.89
N VAL A 281 7.72 33.84 6.72
CA VAL A 281 8.15 33.77 8.13
C VAL A 281 7.29 32.80 8.94
N THR A 282 6.00 32.73 8.65
CA THR A 282 5.01 32.02 9.49
C THR A 282 4.22 30.94 8.75
N GLY A 283 4.41 30.78 7.44
CA GLY A 283 3.61 29.86 6.64
C GLY A 283 3.89 29.94 5.15
N LEU A 284 3.24 29.07 4.39
CA LEU A 284 3.24 29.10 2.93
C LEU A 284 2.59 30.39 2.40
N ALA A 285 3.13 30.93 1.31
CA ALA A 285 2.54 32.03 0.58
C ALA A 285 1.14 31.65 0.07
N ALA A 286 0.16 32.55 0.19
CA ALA A 286 -1.20 32.28 -0.28
C ALA A 286 -1.26 32.12 -1.81
N ASP A 287 -0.49 32.95 -2.51
CA ASP A 287 -0.39 32.91 -3.97
C ASP A 287 0.81 32.06 -4.40
N THR A 288 0.62 31.26 -5.44
CA THR A 288 1.68 30.54 -6.13
C THR A 288 2.21 31.34 -7.32
N SER A 289 3.11 30.79 -8.11
CA SER A 289 3.43 31.31 -9.44
C SER A 289 3.88 30.17 -10.32
N GLY A 290 3.69 30.27 -11.63
CA GLY A 290 4.08 29.15 -12.48
C GLY A 290 3.48 29.18 -13.86
N MET A 291 3.19 27.97 -14.36
CA MET A 291 2.64 27.74 -15.68
C MET A 291 1.27 27.07 -15.55
N ASN A 292 0.28 27.59 -16.27
CA ASN A 292 -1.03 26.96 -16.42
C ASN A 292 -1.29 26.59 -17.88
N VAL A 293 -1.97 25.47 -18.07
CA VAL A 293 -2.67 25.16 -19.33
C VAL A 293 -4.15 25.35 -19.07
N GLU A 294 -4.79 26.22 -19.83
CA GLU A 294 -6.17 26.65 -19.61
C GLU A 294 -7.00 26.45 -20.87
N ALA A 295 -8.29 26.13 -20.69
CA ALA A 295 -9.25 26.16 -21.78
C ALA A 295 -9.47 27.61 -22.25
N GLU A 296 -9.32 27.86 -23.55
CA GLU A 296 -9.59 29.17 -24.16
C GLU A 296 -10.96 29.22 -24.84
N GLU A 297 -11.70 28.11 -24.81
CA GLU A 297 -13.10 28.02 -25.21
C GLU A 297 -13.83 26.94 -24.38
N ASN A 298 -15.15 26.88 -24.48
CA ASN A 298 -15.92 25.77 -23.93
C ASN A 298 -15.66 24.50 -24.75
N PHE A 299 -15.26 23.42 -24.07
CA PHE A 299 -14.91 22.19 -24.77
C PHE A 299 -16.16 21.48 -25.32
N THR A 300 -16.04 20.96 -26.53
CA THR A 300 -16.96 20.00 -27.16
C THR A 300 -16.14 18.86 -27.74
N ASP A 301 -16.76 17.87 -28.38
CA ASP A 301 -16.02 16.82 -29.11
C ASP A 301 -15.20 17.36 -30.29
N LEU A 302 -15.50 18.58 -30.77
CA LEU A 302 -14.86 19.20 -31.93
C LEU A 302 -14.10 20.51 -31.63
N ALA A 303 -14.12 20.97 -30.37
CA ALA A 303 -13.55 22.25 -29.96
C ALA A 303 -12.84 22.05 -28.61
N GLN A 304 -11.51 22.19 -28.58
CA GLN A 304 -10.69 22.01 -27.38
C GLN A 304 -9.52 23.03 -27.35
N GLY A 305 -9.75 24.24 -27.84
CA GLY A 305 -8.78 25.33 -27.85
C GLY A 305 -8.23 25.61 -26.46
N THR A 306 -6.91 25.68 -26.36
CA THR A 306 -6.21 25.94 -25.09
C THR A 306 -5.20 27.05 -25.26
N ARG A 307 -4.82 27.64 -24.13
CA ARG A 307 -3.67 28.53 -24.01
C ARG A 307 -2.72 28.05 -22.92
N ILE A 308 -1.49 28.52 -22.99
CA ILE A 308 -0.50 28.37 -21.93
C ILE A 308 -0.19 29.75 -21.38
N THR A 309 -0.29 29.92 -20.07
CA THR A 309 0.04 31.18 -19.38
C THR A 309 1.20 30.97 -18.41
N PHE A 310 2.01 32.02 -18.25
CA PHE A 310 3.10 32.07 -17.28
C PHE A 310 2.90 33.26 -16.36
N THR A 311 2.81 33.00 -15.06
CA THR A 311 2.59 34.01 -14.03
C THR A 311 3.81 34.14 -13.13
N THR A 312 4.09 35.36 -12.66
CA THR A 312 5.06 35.60 -11.59
C THR A 312 4.56 36.69 -10.64
N VAL A 313 5.07 36.65 -9.41
CA VAL A 313 4.87 37.69 -8.40
C VAL A 313 6.08 38.63 -8.44
N ALA A 314 5.84 39.94 -8.42
CA ALA A 314 6.94 40.91 -8.37
C ALA A 314 7.54 40.97 -6.95
N ASN A 315 8.82 41.34 -6.85
CA ASN A 315 9.46 41.56 -5.55
C ASN A 315 8.64 42.49 -4.67
N GLU A 316 8.58 42.20 -3.37
CA GLU A 316 7.87 43.02 -2.37
C GLU A 316 6.35 43.12 -2.61
N THR A 317 5.78 42.23 -3.44
CA THR A 317 4.34 42.13 -3.68
C THR A 317 3.86 40.70 -3.42
N THR A 318 2.54 40.52 -3.43
CA THR A 318 1.90 39.20 -3.33
C THR A 318 1.13 38.82 -4.59
N GLY A 319 0.73 39.80 -5.42
CA GLY A 319 -0.14 39.56 -6.56
C GLY A 319 0.56 38.89 -7.74
N GLN A 320 -0.04 37.80 -8.24
CA GLN A 320 0.36 37.19 -9.51
C GLN A 320 0.05 38.12 -10.68
N VAL A 321 0.94 38.14 -11.67
CA VAL A 321 0.75 38.85 -12.94
C VAL A 321 1.11 37.91 -14.08
N GLU A 322 0.24 37.79 -15.09
CA GLU A 322 0.55 37.13 -16.36
C GLU A 322 1.68 37.90 -17.05
N ARG A 323 2.82 37.23 -17.26
CA ARG A 323 4.00 37.83 -17.92
C ARG A 323 4.15 37.40 -19.37
N MET A 324 3.69 36.20 -19.68
CA MET A 324 3.77 35.61 -21.00
C MET A 324 2.59 34.68 -21.24
N ARG A 325 2.14 34.59 -22.49
CA ARG A 325 1.17 33.58 -22.93
C ARG A 325 1.49 33.03 -24.31
N ILE A 326 0.94 31.86 -24.60
CA ILE A 326 0.74 31.32 -25.95
C ILE A 326 -0.76 31.07 -26.10
N ASP A 327 -1.41 31.76 -27.04
CA ASP A 327 -2.86 31.61 -27.28
C ASP A 327 -3.18 30.41 -28.21
N ASN A 328 -4.47 30.14 -28.40
CA ASN A 328 -4.99 29.09 -29.26
C ASN A 328 -4.64 29.27 -30.75
N ALA A 329 -4.31 30.50 -31.17
CA ALA A 329 -3.82 30.81 -32.51
C ALA A 329 -2.29 30.63 -32.65
N GLY A 330 -1.61 30.24 -31.56
CA GLY A 330 -0.17 30.07 -31.49
C GLY A 330 0.62 31.37 -31.51
N ASN A 331 0.02 32.48 -31.07
CA ASN A 331 0.71 33.76 -30.88
C ASN A 331 1.30 33.83 -29.48
N VAL A 332 2.50 34.40 -29.37
CA VAL A 332 3.19 34.63 -28.10
C VAL A 332 3.00 36.08 -27.68
N GLY A 333 2.38 36.30 -26.52
CA GLY A 333 2.30 37.60 -25.87
C GLY A 333 3.33 37.71 -24.76
N ILE A 334 4.09 38.81 -24.69
CA ILE A 334 4.94 39.16 -23.54
C ILE A 334 4.46 40.49 -22.98
N GLY A 335 3.99 40.49 -21.73
CA GLY A 335 3.35 41.63 -21.09
C GLY A 335 1.94 41.95 -21.61
N THR A 336 1.49 41.38 -22.73
CA THR A 336 0.12 41.56 -23.26
C THR A 336 -0.69 40.27 -23.14
N ASN A 337 -1.99 40.41 -22.81
CA ASN A 337 -2.95 39.31 -22.73
C ASN A 337 -3.75 39.11 -24.04
N SER A 338 -3.46 39.88 -25.08
CA SER A 338 -4.15 39.84 -26.37
C SER A 338 -3.17 40.07 -27.51
N PRO A 339 -2.23 39.13 -27.75
CA PRO A 339 -1.23 39.28 -28.80
C PRO A 339 -1.90 39.38 -30.17
N LYS A 340 -1.49 40.38 -30.97
CA LYS A 340 -2.06 40.63 -32.31
C LYS A 340 -1.18 40.13 -33.46
N ALA A 341 -0.03 39.56 -33.11
CA ALA A 341 0.94 38.99 -34.04
C ALA A 341 1.60 37.76 -33.41
N LYS A 342 2.33 36.97 -34.21
CA LYS A 342 2.99 35.74 -33.74
C LYS A 342 3.91 35.98 -32.53
N LEU A 343 4.51 37.15 -32.44
CA LEU A 343 5.19 37.65 -31.26
C LEU A 343 4.73 39.10 -31.03
N ASP A 344 4.09 39.35 -29.90
CA ASP A 344 3.64 40.69 -29.48
C ASP A 344 4.22 41.01 -28.10
N VAL A 345 5.06 42.04 -28.03
CA VAL A 345 5.76 42.44 -26.81
C VAL A 345 5.26 43.81 -26.39
N TRP A 346 4.62 43.88 -25.23
CA TRP A 346 4.23 45.17 -24.64
C TRP A 346 5.41 45.81 -23.93
N GLY A 347 6.14 46.66 -24.66
CA GLY A 347 7.33 47.35 -24.18
C GLY A 347 8.46 47.35 -25.21
N GLY A 348 9.62 47.87 -24.82
CA GLY A 348 10.80 47.85 -25.67
C GLY A 348 11.48 46.47 -25.70
N ILE A 349 11.99 46.09 -26.87
CA ILE A 349 12.82 44.90 -27.03
C ILE A 349 14.29 45.34 -27.07
N LYS A 350 15.10 44.86 -26.12
CA LYS A 350 16.54 45.11 -26.13
C LYS A 350 17.22 44.12 -27.08
N ILE A 351 17.79 44.63 -28.17
CA ILE A 351 18.71 43.89 -29.03
C ILE A 351 20.12 44.18 -28.53
N THR A 352 20.80 43.16 -28.01
CA THR A 352 22.14 43.34 -27.42
C THR A 352 23.13 43.83 -28.48
N PRO A 353 23.80 44.98 -28.26
CA PRO A 353 24.82 45.47 -29.17
C PRO A 353 25.97 44.48 -29.31
N CYS A 354 26.38 44.19 -30.53
CA CYS A 354 27.47 43.26 -30.75
C CYS A 354 28.22 43.52 -32.04
N SER A 355 29.48 43.92 -31.97
CA SER A 355 30.31 44.26 -33.15
C SER A 355 30.97 43.07 -33.86
N THR A 356 31.00 41.88 -33.25
CA THR A 356 31.78 40.72 -33.77
C THR A 356 30.98 39.43 -33.89
N CYS A 357 29.75 39.39 -33.36
CA CYS A 357 28.86 38.24 -33.45
C CYS A 357 27.74 38.43 -34.48
N MET A 358 27.97 39.30 -35.47
CA MET A 358 27.12 39.34 -36.67
C MET A 358 27.10 37.96 -37.31
N GLY A 359 25.97 37.28 -37.24
CA GLY A 359 25.77 36.05 -37.98
C GLY A 359 25.85 36.29 -39.49
N SER A 360 25.89 35.21 -40.26
CA SER A 360 25.77 35.31 -41.71
C SER A 360 24.39 35.85 -42.11
N CYS A 361 24.38 36.72 -43.11
CA CYS A 361 23.19 37.03 -43.90
C CYS A 361 23.46 36.53 -45.32
N SER A 362 23.48 35.20 -45.49
CA SER A 362 24.00 34.56 -46.70
C SER A 362 22.96 33.78 -47.48
N SER A 363 21.77 33.60 -46.91
CA SER A 363 20.71 32.79 -47.50
C SER A 363 19.32 33.37 -47.23
N ALA A 364 18.33 32.92 -48.00
CA ALA A 364 16.93 33.26 -47.76
C ALA A 364 16.44 32.89 -46.35
N GLU A 365 17.04 31.87 -45.70
CA GLU A 365 16.71 31.47 -44.32
C GLU A 365 17.19 32.50 -43.27
N ASP A 366 18.16 33.33 -43.63
CA ASP A 366 18.64 34.41 -42.76
C ASP A 366 17.75 35.66 -42.83
N ALA A 367 16.86 35.76 -43.83
CA ALA A 367 16.05 36.96 -44.05
C ALA A 367 15.11 37.25 -42.87
N GLY A 368 14.94 38.53 -42.53
CA GLY A 368 14.10 38.98 -41.42
C GLY A 368 14.80 39.09 -40.07
N LYS A 369 16.06 38.64 -39.96
CA LYS A 369 16.90 38.92 -38.77
C LYS A 369 17.16 40.43 -38.66
N ILE A 370 17.04 40.95 -37.44
CA ILE A 370 17.42 42.31 -37.08
C ILE A 370 18.58 42.24 -36.10
N TRP A 371 19.60 43.06 -36.31
CA TRP A 371 20.77 43.16 -35.45
C TRP A 371 21.10 44.62 -35.16
N PHE A 372 21.74 44.90 -34.02
CA PHE A 372 22.23 46.22 -33.65
C PHE A 372 23.76 46.22 -33.58
N ASP A 373 24.38 47.01 -34.45
CA ASP A 373 25.83 47.20 -34.47
C ASP A 373 26.29 48.17 -33.40
N SER A 374 27.18 47.74 -32.52
CA SER A 374 27.80 48.65 -31.55
C SER A 374 28.86 49.57 -32.17
N ASN A 375 29.41 49.22 -33.34
CA ASN A 375 30.44 50.04 -34.00
C ASN A 375 29.81 51.19 -34.78
N SER A 376 28.81 50.89 -35.62
CA SER A 376 28.09 51.91 -36.40
C SER A 376 26.88 52.52 -35.68
N ASN A 377 26.46 51.95 -34.54
CA ASN A 377 25.30 52.40 -33.77
C ASN A 377 23.99 52.40 -34.59
N HIS A 378 23.84 51.43 -35.48
CA HIS A 378 22.68 51.28 -36.35
C HIS A 378 22.07 49.88 -36.26
N PHE A 379 20.79 49.79 -36.60
CA PHE A 379 20.17 48.51 -36.87
C PHE A 379 20.43 48.06 -38.30
N TYR A 380 20.57 46.76 -38.48
CA TYR A 380 20.62 46.14 -39.80
C TYR A 380 19.59 45.03 -39.89
N GLY A 381 18.98 44.91 -41.06
CA GLY A 381 18.11 43.82 -41.45
C GLY A 381 18.81 42.92 -42.44
N CYS A 382 18.62 41.61 -42.30
CA CYS A 382 19.01 40.66 -43.33
C CYS A 382 17.87 40.48 -44.36
N VAL A 383 18.20 40.55 -45.64
CA VAL A 383 17.24 40.32 -46.75
C VAL A 383 17.53 39.01 -47.52
N GLY A 384 18.52 38.24 -47.09
CA GLY A 384 18.83 36.91 -47.63
C GLY A 384 19.54 36.90 -48.99
N ASP A 385 20.08 38.04 -49.42
CA ASP A 385 20.77 38.23 -50.70
C ASP A 385 22.31 38.29 -50.58
N GLY A 386 22.87 37.85 -49.45
CA GLY A 386 24.32 37.84 -49.23
C GLY A 386 24.87 39.06 -48.48
N GLY A 387 24.05 39.91 -47.89
CA GLY A 387 24.54 40.99 -47.03
C GLY A 387 23.53 41.61 -46.08
N TRP A 388 24.06 42.15 -44.97
CA TRP A 388 23.30 42.97 -44.03
C TRP A 388 23.03 44.34 -44.63
N LYS A 389 21.79 44.82 -44.51
CA LYS A 389 21.38 46.16 -44.96
C LYS A 389 21.08 47.00 -43.74
N GLN A 390 21.66 48.20 -43.67
CA GLN A 390 21.30 49.14 -42.63
C GLN A 390 19.81 49.47 -42.75
N LEU A 391 19.10 49.52 -41.63
CA LEU A 391 17.72 49.94 -41.57
C LEU A 391 17.71 51.44 -41.29
N ASP A 392 17.11 52.20 -42.20
CA ASP A 392 16.83 53.61 -41.98
C ASP A 392 15.66 53.68 -40.98
N MET A 393 15.92 54.23 -39.79
CA MET A 393 14.94 54.38 -38.72
C MET A 393 14.33 55.78 -38.68
#